data_AF-A0A354ETU8-F1
#
_entry.id   AF-A0A354ETU8-F1
#
_cell.length_a   1.000
_cell.length_b   1.000
_cell.length_c   1.000
_cell.angle_alpha   90.00
_cell.angle_beta   90.00
_cell.angle_gamma   90.00
#
_symmetry.space_group_name_H-M   'P 1'
#
loop_
_entity.id
_entity.type
_entity.pdbx_description
1 polymer ?
#
loop_
_entity_poly.entity_id
_entity_poly.type
_entity_poly.pdbx_seq_one_letter_code
_entity_poly.pdbx_strand_id
1 'polypeptide(L)'
;MQAAQREDRTPPASSLYTEGPLASLDFQEPYLRLLLGFIGISDVAFVQAERISLGPDAREAAINQAKSTIAVVAAQPLSDDV
;
A
#
# COMPACT_ATOMS: atom_id res chain seq x y z
N MET A 1 -27.51 -22.69 -24.44
CA MET A 1 -27.50 -22.01 -23.13
C MET A 1 -26.19 -22.33 -22.40
N GLN A 2 -25.09 -21.65 -22.75
CA GLN A 2 -23.87 -21.65 -21.94
C GLN A 2 -23.60 -20.19 -21.58
N ALA A 3 -24.27 -19.75 -20.52
CA ALA A 3 -24.15 -18.40 -19.97
C ALA A 3 -24.14 -18.54 -18.45
N ALA A 4 -23.05 -19.07 -17.88
CA ALA A 4 -22.91 -19.15 -16.43
C ALA A 4 -21.45 -19.40 -15.98
N GLN A 5 -20.48 -18.67 -16.52
CA GLN A 5 -19.14 -18.54 -15.89
C GLN A 5 -18.39 -17.37 -16.53
N ARG A 6 -18.83 -16.14 -16.23
CA ARG A 6 -17.99 -14.96 -16.40
C ARG A 6 -17.81 -14.32 -15.02
N GLU A 7 -16.73 -14.73 -14.39
CA GLU A 7 -15.78 -13.78 -13.82
C GLU A 7 -16.26 -12.98 -12.59
N ASP A 8 -16.46 -13.69 -11.47
CA ASP A 8 -16.15 -13.14 -10.15
C ASP A 8 -14.62 -13.08 -9.99
N ARG A 9 -13.99 -12.23 -10.79
CA ARG A 9 -12.65 -11.75 -10.49
C ARG A 9 -12.86 -10.34 -10.01
N THR A 10 -13.06 -10.19 -8.70
CA THR A 10 -12.60 -8.96 -8.07
C THR A 10 -11.16 -8.80 -8.55
N PRO A 11 -10.83 -7.75 -9.34
CA PRO A 11 -9.47 -7.59 -9.84
C PRO A 11 -8.53 -7.61 -8.62
N PRO A 12 -7.31 -8.17 -8.74
CA PRO A 12 -6.34 -8.04 -7.65
C PRO A 12 -6.34 -6.56 -7.28
N ALA A 13 -6.54 -6.27 -5.99
CA ALA A 13 -6.74 -4.91 -5.51
C ALA A 13 -5.54 -4.06 -5.93
N SER A 14 -5.60 -3.51 -7.14
CA SER A 14 -4.58 -2.66 -7.71
C SER A 14 -4.58 -1.44 -6.83
N SER A 15 -3.43 -1.12 -6.26
CA SER A 15 -3.28 0.06 -5.44
C SER A 15 -3.86 1.27 -6.19
N LEU A 16 -4.69 2.09 -5.55
CA LEU A 16 -5.31 3.26 -6.14
C LEU A 16 -4.33 4.43 -6.22
N TYR A 17 -3.49 4.59 -5.19
CA TYR A 17 -2.65 5.76 -4.97
C TYR A 17 -1.14 5.49 -5.14
N THR A 18 -0.69 4.24 -5.08
CA THR A 18 0.72 3.88 -5.32
C THR A 18 0.96 3.53 -6.79
N GLU A 19 0.12 2.68 -7.39
CA GLU A 19 0.29 2.21 -8.78
C GLU A 19 -0.94 2.43 -9.67
N GLY A 20 -2.00 3.04 -9.12
CA GLY A 20 -3.30 3.11 -9.75
C GLY A 20 -3.59 4.40 -10.51
N PRO A 21 -4.82 4.52 -11.05
CA PRO A 21 -5.26 5.72 -11.77
C PRO A 21 -5.22 7.00 -10.93
N LEU A 22 -5.20 6.89 -9.60
CA LEU A 22 -5.13 8.03 -8.68
C LEU A 22 -3.71 8.25 -8.14
N ALA A 23 -2.69 7.58 -8.67
CA ALA A 23 -1.32 7.70 -8.17
C ALA A 23 -0.76 9.12 -8.26
N SER A 24 -1.17 9.90 -9.26
CA SER A 24 -0.80 11.32 -9.36
C SER A 24 -1.39 12.21 -8.26
N LEU A 25 -2.33 11.68 -7.46
CA LEU A 25 -2.94 12.38 -6.34
C LEU A 25 -2.29 12.00 -5.00
N ASP A 26 -1.31 11.08 -4.99
CA ASP A 26 -0.50 10.83 -3.80
C ASP A 26 0.56 11.94 -3.67
N PHE A 27 0.28 12.88 -2.78
CA PHE A 27 1.23 13.92 -2.38
C PHE A 27 1.95 13.58 -1.08
N GLN A 28 1.50 12.56 -0.34
CA GLN A 28 2.03 12.25 0.98
C GLN A 28 3.36 11.51 0.87
N GLU A 29 3.41 10.43 0.10
CA GLU A 29 4.63 9.62 0.00
C GLU A 29 5.80 10.39 -0.63
N PRO A 30 5.64 11.09 -1.78
CA PRO A 30 6.75 11.84 -2.37
C PRO A 30 7.27 12.97 -1.47
N TYR A 31 6.36 13.67 -0.78
CA TYR A 31 6.73 14.74 0.14
C TYR A 31 7.50 14.21 1.35
N LEU A 32 7.02 13.14 1.99
CA LEU A 32 7.69 12.54 3.14
C LEU A 32 9.03 11.94 2.75
N ARG A 33 9.14 11.30 1.58
CA ARG A 33 10.43 10.78 1.10
C ARG A 33 11.45 11.89 0.86
N LEU A 34 11.03 13.02 0.29
CA LEU A 34 11.88 14.20 0.13
C LEU A 34 12.32 14.77 1.49
N LEU A 35 11.38 14.97 2.41
CA LEU A 35 11.64 15.54 3.74
C LEU A 35 12.57 14.65 4.57
N LEU A 36 12.28 13.35 4.65
CA LEU A 36 13.07 12.38 5.41
C LEU A 36 14.46 12.23 4.81
N GLY A 37 14.56 12.14 3.49
CA GLY A 37 15.85 12.11 2.78
C GLY A 37 16.68 13.37 3.04
N PHE A 38 16.05 14.56 3.06
CA PHE A 38 16.74 15.82 3.35
C PHE A 38 17.37 15.85 4.74
N ILE A 39 16.73 15.25 5.75
CA ILE A 39 17.27 15.17 7.13
C ILE A 39 18.16 13.94 7.38
N GLY A 40 18.50 13.19 6.31
CA GLY A 40 19.40 12.03 6.39
C GLY A 40 18.73 10.69 6.71
N ILE A 41 17.40 10.61 6.66
CA ILE A 41 16.64 9.37 6.84
C ILE A 41 16.21 8.87 5.44
N SER A 42 17.06 8.08 4.79
CA SER A 42 16.85 7.59 3.42
C SER A 42 16.26 6.18 3.35
N ASP A 43 16.55 5.33 4.32
CA ASP A 43 15.98 3.98 4.41
C ASP A 43 14.58 4.04 5.03
N VAL A 44 13.58 4.15 4.16
CA VAL A 44 12.18 4.34 4.54
C VAL A 44 11.26 3.45 3.71
N ALA A 45 10.45 2.67 4.41
CA ALA A 45 9.36 1.87 3.84
C ALA A 45 8.01 2.55 4.10
N PHE A 46 7.19 2.69 3.06
CA PHE A 46 5.83 3.20 3.15
C PHE A 46 4.85 2.03 3.05
N VAL A 47 3.92 1.94 4.00
CA VAL A 47 2.85 0.94 4.01
C VAL A 47 1.51 1.65 4.06
N GLN A 48 0.75 1.57 2.97
CA GLN A 48 -0.53 2.26 2.84
C GLN A 48 -1.70 1.28 3.05
N ALA A 49 -2.65 1.65 3.91
CA ALA A 49 -3.93 0.95 4.04
C ALA A 49 -4.97 1.62 3.15
N GLU A 50 -5.09 1.17 1.91
CA GLU A 50 -5.99 1.79 0.94
C GLU A 50 -7.45 1.36 1.11
N ARG A 51 -8.38 2.07 0.44
CA ARG A 51 -9.79 1.66 0.31
C ARG A 51 -10.58 1.59 1.62
N ILE A 52 -10.07 2.17 2.71
CA ILE A 52 -10.69 2.19 4.04
C ILE A 52 -12.05 2.92 4.11
N SER A 53 -12.40 3.66 3.07
CA SER A 53 -13.68 4.39 2.95
C SER A 53 -14.76 3.60 2.19
N LEU A 54 -14.44 2.40 1.66
CA LEU A 54 -15.40 1.59 0.88
C LEU A 54 -16.38 0.77 1.74
N GLY A 55 -16.30 0.87 3.06
CA GLY A 55 -17.15 0.16 4.01
C GLY A 55 -16.35 -0.50 5.14
N PRO A 56 -17.03 -1.05 6.17
CA PRO A 56 -16.37 -1.65 7.33
C PRO A 56 -15.49 -2.86 6.96
N ASP A 57 -16.00 -3.78 6.12
CA ASP A 57 -15.27 -4.99 5.72
C ASP A 57 -14.01 -4.64 4.91
N ALA A 58 -14.13 -3.69 3.98
CA ALA A 58 -13.00 -3.22 3.17
C ALA A 58 -11.93 -2.53 4.03
N ARG A 59 -12.35 -1.76 5.05
CA ARG A 59 -11.47 -1.15 6.03
C ARG A 59 -10.72 -2.20 6.84
N GLU A 60 -11.42 -3.19 7.37
CA GLU A 60 -10.79 -4.24 8.17
C GLU A 60 -9.76 -5.01 7.34
N ALA A 61 -10.13 -5.43 6.12
CA ALA A 61 -9.22 -6.10 5.20
C ALA A 61 -7.97 -5.27 4.89
N ALA A 62 -8.14 -3.97 4.58
CA ALA A 62 -7.02 -3.07 4.29
C ALA A 62 -6.08 -2.88 5.49
N ILE A 63 -6.63 -2.72 6.70
CA ILE A 63 -5.84 -2.59 7.93
C ILE A 63 -5.09 -3.89 8.24
N ASN A 64 -5.74 -5.04 8.10
CA ASN A 64 -5.11 -6.34 8.34
C ASN A 64 -3.99 -6.61 7.35
N GLN A 65 -4.18 -6.27 6.07
CA GLN A 65 -3.13 -6.36 5.06
C GLN A 65 -1.95 -5.44 5.39
N ALA A 66 -2.21 -4.18 5.74
CA ALA A 66 -1.15 -3.24 6.12
C ALA A 66 -0.36 -3.72 7.35
N LYS A 67 -1.04 -4.25 8.38
CA LYS A 67 -0.39 -4.85 9.55
C LYS A 67 0.50 -6.05 9.18
N SER A 68 0.05 -6.89 8.25
CA SER A 68 0.84 -8.02 7.77
C SER A 68 2.12 -7.54 7.07
N THR A 69 2.00 -6.54 6.19
CA THR A 69 3.16 -5.92 5.53
C THR A 69 4.12 -5.28 6.54
N ILE A 70 3.61 -4.55 7.53
CA ILE A 70 4.43 -3.96 8.61
C ILE A 70 5.22 -5.04 9.33
N ALA A 71 4.61 -6.17 9.67
CA ALA A 71 5.29 -7.27 10.35
C ALA A 71 6.43 -7.86 9.50
N VAL A 72 6.24 -7.98 8.18
CA VAL A 72 7.28 -8.44 7.25
C VAL A 72 8.43 -7.44 7.17
N VAL A 73 8.12 -6.15 7.00
CA VAL A 73 9.12 -5.09 6.90
C VAL A 73 9.92 -4.95 8.20
N ALA A 74 9.24 -4.97 9.35
CA ALA A 74 9.90 -4.85 10.66
C ALA A 74 10.78 -6.06 11.02
N ALA A 75 10.59 -7.20 10.36
CA ALA A 75 11.43 -8.38 10.51
C ALA A 75 12.69 -8.35 9.64
N GLN A 76 12.82 -7.37 8.74
CA GLN A 76 14.02 -7.21 7.92
C GLN A 76 15.19 -6.75 8.81
N PRO A 77 16.40 -7.29 8.61
CA PRO A 77 17.58 -6.78 9.29
C PRO A 77 17.85 -5.33 8.86
N LEU A 78 18.34 -4.51 9.79
CA LEU A 78 18.82 -3.16 9.46
C LEU A 78 19.91 -3.27 8.41
N SER A 79 19.83 -2.47 7.35
CA SER A 79 20.88 -2.41 6.32
C SER A 79 22.15 -1.81 6.94
N ASP A 80 23.24 -2.57 6.93
CA ASP A 80 24.56 -2.18 7.46
C ASP A 80 25.32 -1.16 6.57
N ASP A 81 24.65 -0.50 5.63
CA ASP A 81 25.30 0.42 4.69
C ASP A 81 25.62 1.78 5.36
N VAL A 82 26.86 1.88 5.87
CA VAL A 82 27.61 3.12 6.13
C VAL A 82 29.05 2.96 5.63
#